data_AF-A0A2G5SYN9-F1
#
_entry.id   AF-A0A2G5SYN9-F1
#
_cell.length_a   1.000
_cell.length_b   1.000
_cell.length_c   1.000
_cell.angle_alpha   90.00
_cell.angle_beta   90.00
_cell.angle_gamma   90.00
#
_symmetry.space_group_name_H-M   'P 1'
#
loop_
_entity.id
_entity.type
_entity.pdbx_description
1 polymer ?
#
loop_
_entity_poly.entity_id
_entity_poly.type
_entity_poly.pdbx_seq_one_letter_code
_entity_poly.pdbx_strand_id
1 'polypeptide(L)'
;MPVKTIFDSIRTSVLELIKELSHGVIDPESYLQKSILINQEVKTNFWSLFALRNEGGRHVELKFVLSIPREYIFFSDSIKIDLTNFAKNNRVPRKEKSEKENCVPLELGSNQKAGDAEPNGNVENREYLPSKISSYYKDLKKAISDVKSRSIDTVEPEKIRGGGFLKYAHLKTKGFVDAREGSDLEQLFEGMVSGFRQELKDSKQDVLSQYVRNHFEPHHFPKKFKFLEELKSLCSHLEKRGIKDAMKTRIERIHKEELRKMAIFRAANRHPIVLPLLDFEYCSNGAHPFFPYL
;
A
#
# COMPACT_ATOMS: atom_id res chain seq x y z
N MET A 1 -24.87 -20.78 7.32
CA MET A 1 -23.52 -21.32 7.58
C MET A 1 -22.80 -20.42 8.57
N PRO A 2 -21.98 -20.96 9.49
CA PRO A 2 -21.19 -20.15 10.42
C PRO A 2 -20.21 -19.23 9.66
N VAL A 3 -20.00 -18.00 10.13
CA VAL A 3 -19.08 -17.01 9.53
C VAL A 3 -17.65 -17.58 9.38
N LYS A 4 -17.22 -18.41 10.34
CA LYS A 4 -15.92 -19.09 10.31
C LYS A 4 -15.77 -20.02 9.10
N THR A 5 -16.82 -20.78 8.77
CA THR A 5 -16.85 -21.69 7.61
C THR A 5 -16.74 -20.95 6.27
N ILE A 6 -17.34 -19.75 6.19
CA ILE A 6 -17.23 -18.89 4.99
C ILE A 6 -15.78 -18.39 4.85
N PHE A 7 -15.15 -17.95 5.94
CA PHE A 7 -13.76 -17.50 5.89
C PHE A 7 -12.79 -18.61 5.48
N ASP A 8 -12.94 -19.81 6.05
CA ASP A 8 -12.09 -20.95 5.70
C ASP A 8 -12.23 -21.27 4.21
N SER A 9 -13.46 -21.23 3.68
CA SER A 9 -13.71 -21.39 2.24
C SER A 9 -13.04 -20.32 1.38
N ILE A 10 -13.09 -19.05 1.80
CA ILE A 10 -12.40 -17.95 1.12
C ILE A 10 -10.89 -18.16 1.12
N ARG A 11 -10.31 -18.51 2.28
CA ARG A 11 -8.86 -18.77 2.40
C ARG A 11 -8.44 -19.90 1.48
N THR A 12 -9.15 -21.03 1.51
CA THR A 12 -8.87 -22.17 0.62
C THR A 12 -8.90 -21.75 -0.85
N SER A 13 -9.94 -21.01 -1.27
CA SER A 13 -10.07 -20.52 -2.64
C SER A 13 -8.92 -19.60 -3.07
N VAL A 14 -8.45 -18.72 -2.17
CA VAL A 14 -7.31 -17.84 -2.43
C VAL A 14 -6.02 -18.64 -2.61
N LEU A 15 -5.76 -19.63 -1.74
CA LEU A 15 -4.56 -20.46 -1.83
C LEU A 15 -4.56 -21.35 -3.08
N GLU A 16 -5.72 -21.90 -3.45
CA GLU A 16 -5.90 -22.64 -4.70
C GLU A 16 -5.63 -21.76 -5.91
N LEU A 17 -6.13 -20.52 -5.93
CA LEU A 17 -5.86 -19.57 -7.00
C LEU A 17 -4.36 -19.24 -7.11
N ILE A 18 -3.68 -19.01 -5.98
CA ILE A 18 -2.23 -18.78 -5.96
C ILE A 18 -1.52 -19.99 -6.55
N LYS A 19 -1.92 -21.21 -6.17
CA LYS A 19 -1.34 -22.45 -6.70
C LYS A 19 -1.56 -22.61 -8.20
N GLU A 20 -2.74 -22.28 -8.71
CA GLU A 20 -3.05 -22.30 -10.15
C GLU A 20 -2.19 -21.28 -10.92
N LEU A 21 -2.14 -20.03 -10.46
CA LEU A 21 -1.40 -18.94 -11.13
C LEU A 21 0.12 -19.08 -11.04
N SER A 22 0.63 -19.78 -10.03
CA SER A 22 2.07 -20.04 -9.83
C SER A 22 2.54 -21.35 -10.47
N HIS A 23 1.70 -21.99 -11.29
CA HIS A 23 1.98 -23.25 -11.97
C HIS A 23 2.33 -24.39 -10.99
N GLY A 24 1.62 -24.44 -9.85
CA GLY A 24 1.68 -25.57 -8.91
C GLY A 24 2.70 -25.42 -7.79
N VAL A 25 2.92 -24.20 -7.26
CA VAL A 25 3.77 -24.01 -6.08
C VAL A 25 3.38 -24.99 -4.94
N ILE A 26 4.40 -25.53 -4.27
CA ILE A 26 4.25 -26.45 -3.15
C ILE A 26 3.59 -25.75 -1.95
N ASP A 27 4.07 -24.55 -1.61
CA ASP A 27 3.54 -23.74 -0.50
C ASP A 27 3.00 -22.39 -1.01
N PRO A 28 1.70 -22.29 -1.31
CA PRO A 28 1.08 -21.03 -1.74
C PRO A 28 0.99 -19.99 -0.61
N GLU A 29 1.12 -20.39 0.67
CA GLU A 29 1.10 -19.44 1.78
C GLU A 29 2.34 -18.54 1.79
N SER A 30 3.48 -19.03 1.29
CA SER A 30 4.72 -18.26 1.16
C SER A 30 4.58 -16.96 0.33
N TYR A 31 3.57 -16.88 -0.55
CA TYR A 31 3.26 -15.68 -1.34
C TYR A 31 2.48 -14.62 -0.56
N LEU A 32 1.91 -15.00 0.60
CA LEU A 32 1.13 -14.09 1.43
C LEU A 32 2.04 -13.37 2.41
N GLN A 33 2.17 -12.06 2.25
CA GLN A 33 2.84 -11.22 3.25
C GLN A 33 1.97 -11.03 4.50
N LYS A 34 0.64 -11.01 4.31
CA LYS A 34 -0.32 -10.74 5.39
C LYS A 34 -1.62 -11.51 5.14
N SER A 35 -2.13 -12.13 6.20
CA SER A 35 -3.45 -12.76 6.23
C SER A 35 -4.19 -12.30 7.49
N ILE A 36 -5.36 -11.68 7.32
CA ILE A 36 -6.15 -11.11 8.42
C ILE A 36 -7.57 -11.67 8.36
N LEU A 37 -8.09 -12.02 9.54
CA LEU A 37 -9.50 -12.27 9.78
C LEU A 37 -10.00 -11.34 10.89
N ILE A 38 -11.05 -10.58 10.61
CA ILE A 38 -11.81 -9.84 11.61
C ILE A 38 -13.22 -10.44 11.68
N ASN A 39 -13.56 -10.97 12.85
CA ASN A 39 -14.87 -11.55 13.16
C ASN A 39 -15.36 -10.97 14.49
N GLN A 40 -15.88 -9.75 14.48
CA GLN A 40 -16.33 -9.04 15.68
C GLN A 40 -17.84 -8.77 15.58
N GLU A 41 -18.62 -9.58 16.29
CA GLU A 41 -20.09 -9.48 16.30
C GLU A 41 -20.58 -8.15 16.87
N VAL A 42 -19.98 -7.69 17.97
CA VAL A 42 -20.36 -6.45 18.68
C VAL A 42 -20.34 -5.20 17.78
N LYS A 43 -19.46 -5.18 16.77
CA LYS A 43 -19.28 -4.04 15.86
C LYS A 43 -19.76 -4.33 14.44
N THR A 44 -20.45 -5.45 14.24
CA THR A 44 -20.84 -5.97 12.92
C THR A 44 -19.68 -5.88 11.92
N ASN A 45 -18.50 -6.32 12.35
CA ASN A 45 -17.24 -6.14 11.62
C ASN A 45 -16.71 -7.52 11.21
N PHE A 46 -16.99 -7.90 9.98
CA PHE A 46 -16.78 -9.21 9.39
C PHE A 46 -16.09 -9.07 8.03
N TRP A 47 -14.77 -9.21 8.02
CA TRP A 47 -13.97 -9.15 6.79
C TRP A 47 -12.67 -9.93 6.90
N SER A 48 -12.11 -10.28 5.75
CA SER A 48 -10.78 -10.85 5.61
C SER A 48 -9.94 -10.11 4.59
N LEU A 49 -8.63 -10.23 4.72
CA LEU A 49 -7.66 -9.63 3.80
C LEU A 49 -6.45 -10.52 3.62
N PHE A 50 -6.07 -10.71 2.36
CA PHE A 50 -4.85 -11.42 1.95
C PHE A 50 -4.00 -10.46 1.11
N ALA A 51 -2.78 -10.17 1.56
CA ALA A 51 -1.88 -9.25 0.89
C ALA A 51 -0.74 -10.01 0.21
N LEU A 52 -0.61 -9.81 -1.10
CA LEU A 52 0.52 -10.25 -1.91
C LEU A 52 1.38 -9.03 -2.20
N ARG A 53 2.70 -9.16 -2.06
CA ARG A 53 3.63 -8.07 -2.33
C ARG A 53 4.76 -8.57 -3.21
N ASN A 54 5.15 -7.76 -4.19
CA ASN A 54 6.35 -8.01 -4.97
C ASN A 54 7.55 -7.23 -4.41
N GLU A 55 8.75 -7.61 -4.82
CA GLU A 55 9.99 -6.94 -4.41
C GLU A 55 10.13 -5.53 -5.00
N GLY A 56 9.40 -5.22 -6.07
CA GLY A 56 9.32 -3.90 -6.69
C GLY A 56 8.35 -2.92 -6.00
N GLY A 57 7.97 -3.16 -4.74
CA GLY A 57 7.15 -2.25 -3.94
C GLY A 57 5.64 -2.21 -4.28
N ARG A 58 5.18 -3.00 -5.26
CA ARG A 58 3.76 -3.15 -5.61
C ARG A 58 3.10 -4.22 -4.73
N HIS A 59 1.85 -3.99 -4.38
CA HIS A 59 1.06 -4.87 -3.55
C HIS A 59 -0.33 -5.08 -4.15
N VAL A 60 -0.84 -6.29 -4.03
CA VAL A 60 -2.22 -6.66 -4.35
C VAL A 60 -2.86 -7.12 -3.05
N GLU A 61 -3.95 -6.46 -2.64
CA GLU A 61 -4.71 -6.85 -1.46
C GLU A 61 -6.07 -7.40 -1.90
N LEU A 62 -6.33 -8.66 -1.58
CA LEU A 62 -7.63 -9.30 -1.77
C LEU A 62 -8.43 -9.15 -0.47
N LYS A 63 -9.36 -8.21 -0.46
CA LYS A 63 -10.22 -7.90 0.70
C LYS A 63 -11.64 -8.40 0.47
N PHE A 64 -12.12 -9.28 1.36
CA PHE A 64 -13.47 -9.84 1.31
C PHE A 64 -14.27 -9.26 2.46
N VAL A 65 -15.35 -8.56 2.14
CA VAL A 65 -16.10 -7.75 3.10
C VAL A 65 -17.54 -8.26 3.15
N LEU A 66 -17.95 -8.80 4.30
CA LEU A 66 -19.36 -9.07 4.58
C LEU A 66 -20.01 -7.85 5.25
N SER A 67 -19.34 -7.31 6.26
CA SER A 67 -19.73 -6.06 6.90
C SER A 67 -18.51 -5.40 7.52
N ILE A 68 -18.47 -4.09 7.47
CA ILE A 68 -17.38 -3.31 8.05
C ILE A 68 -17.97 -1.96 8.48
N PRO A 69 -17.87 -1.60 9.76
CA PRO A 69 -18.59 -0.45 10.28
C PRO A 69 -18.01 0.89 9.79
N ARG A 70 -16.79 0.87 9.24
CA ARG A 70 -16.05 2.05 8.80
C ARG A 70 -15.10 1.68 7.70
N GLU A 71 -15.18 2.38 6.60
CA GLU A 71 -14.48 1.92 5.42
C GLU A 71 -13.43 2.90 4.89
N TYR A 72 -13.47 4.20 5.23
CA TYR A 72 -12.55 5.18 4.61
C TYR A 72 -12.03 6.25 5.57
N ILE A 73 -10.91 6.80 5.12
CA ILE A 73 -10.12 7.80 5.83
C ILE A 73 -10.24 9.15 5.10
N PHE A 74 -10.05 9.18 3.78
CA PHE A 74 -10.07 10.40 2.97
C PHE A 74 -10.89 10.23 1.68
N PHE A 75 -11.36 11.34 1.11
CA PHE A 75 -12.08 11.35 -0.16
C PHE A 75 -11.26 10.74 -1.32
N SER A 76 -9.95 11.02 -1.37
CA SER A 76 -9.04 10.51 -2.40
C SER A 76 -8.98 8.98 -2.47
N ASP A 77 -9.29 8.30 -1.38
CA ASP A 77 -9.22 6.84 -1.25
C ASP A 77 -10.61 6.18 -1.23
N SER A 78 -11.66 6.98 -1.43
CA SER A 78 -13.05 6.53 -1.30
C SER A 78 -13.67 6.04 -2.60
N ILE A 79 -12.95 6.09 -3.72
CA ILE A 79 -13.48 5.73 -5.04
C ILE A 79 -13.46 4.20 -5.21
N LYS A 80 -14.61 3.65 -5.61
CA LYS A 80 -14.78 2.28 -6.07
C LYS A 80 -15.11 2.25 -7.54
N ILE A 81 -14.54 1.26 -8.21
CA ILE A 81 -14.87 0.91 -9.58
C ILE A 81 -15.41 -0.52 -9.56
N ASP A 82 -16.66 -0.69 -9.99
CA ASP A 82 -17.28 -2.00 -10.14
C ASP A 82 -16.75 -2.68 -11.41
N LEU A 83 -16.09 -3.82 -11.20
CA LEU A 83 -15.49 -4.64 -12.25
C LEU A 83 -16.37 -5.84 -12.64
N THR A 84 -17.62 -5.91 -12.16
CA THR A 84 -18.52 -7.05 -12.42
C THR A 84 -18.72 -7.30 -13.91
N ASN A 85 -18.99 -6.24 -14.69
CA ASN A 85 -19.18 -6.39 -16.14
C ASN A 85 -17.87 -6.72 -16.85
N PHE A 86 -16.75 -6.15 -16.42
CA PHE A 86 -15.44 -6.50 -16.95
C PHE A 86 -15.14 -8.00 -16.75
N ALA A 87 -15.41 -8.52 -15.55
CA ALA A 87 -15.21 -9.94 -15.24
C ALA A 87 -16.14 -10.85 -16.04
N LYS A 88 -17.41 -10.47 -16.25
CA LYS A 88 -18.37 -11.24 -17.07
C LYS A 88 -17.95 -11.34 -18.54
N ASN A 89 -17.50 -10.23 -19.12
CA ASN A 89 -17.15 -10.16 -20.54
C ASN A 89 -15.83 -10.87 -20.87
N ASN A 90 -14.95 -11.03 -19.87
CA ASN A 90 -13.65 -11.69 -20.01
C ASN A 90 -13.63 -13.11 -19.43
N ARG A 91 -14.80 -13.73 -19.20
CA ARG A 91 -14.85 -15.15 -18.84
C ARG A 91 -14.36 -15.96 -20.02
N VAL A 92 -13.14 -16.49 -19.91
CA VAL A 92 -12.69 -17.59 -20.77
C VAL A 92 -13.58 -18.78 -20.44
N PRO A 93 -14.30 -19.38 -21.41
CA PRO A 93 -14.99 -20.63 -21.17
C PRO A 93 -13.96 -21.65 -20.68
N ARG A 94 -14.13 -22.17 -19.45
CA ARG A 94 -13.39 -23.37 -19.06
C ARG A 94 -13.81 -24.44 -20.05
N LYS A 95 -12.91 -24.84 -20.97
CA LYS A 95 -13.09 -26.08 -21.72
C LYS A 95 -13.22 -27.16 -20.65
N GLU A 96 -14.41 -27.75 -20.54
CA GLU A 96 -14.57 -28.98 -19.77
C GLU A 96 -13.49 -29.93 -20.28
N LYS A 97 -12.63 -30.41 -19.38
CA LYS A 97 -11.72 -31.50 -19.72
C LYS A 97 -12.61 -32.69 -20.02
N SER A 98 -12.92 -32.92 -21.29
CA SER A 98 -13.36 -34.24 -21.73
C SER A 98 -12.21 -35.18 -21.42
N GLU A 99 -12.37 -35.99 -20.38
CA GLU A 99 -11.60 -37.21 -20.18
C GLU A 99 -11.80 -38.08 -21.42
N LYS A 100 -10.89 -37.93 -22.38
CA LYS A 100 -10.60 -38.97 -23.35
C LYS A 100 -9.09 -39.09 -23.40
N GLU A 101 -8.63 -40.13 -22.73
CA GLU A 101 -7.34 -40.76 -22.98
C GLU A 101 -7.06 -40.75 -24.48
N ASN A 102 -5.91 -40.24 -24.87
CA ASN A 102 -5.24 -40.68 -26.09
C ASN A 102 -3.74 -40.43 -25.90
N CYS A 103 -3.05 -41.53 -25.57
CA CYS A 103 -1.61 -41.67 -25.64
C CYS A 103 -1.10 -41.30 -27.04
N VAL A 104 -0.04 -40.50 -27.12
CA VAL A 104 0.87 -40.47 -28.29
C VAL A 104 2.31 -40.31 -27.77
N PRO A 105 3.31 -41.04 -28.31
CA PRO A 105 4.62 -41.22 -27.67
C PRO A 105 5.51 -39.96 -27.71
N LEU A 106 6.41 -39.90 -26.72
CA LEU A 106 7.53 -38.97 -26.65
C LEU A 106 8.54 -39.24 -27.78
N GLU A 107 8.70 -38.30 -28.70
CA GLU A 107 9.89 -38.20 -29.57
C GLU A 107 10.73 -37.01 -29.09
N LEU A 108 11.97 -37.33 -28.69
CA LEU A 108 12.98 -36.38 -28.22
C LEU A 108 13.65 -35.76 -29.46
N GLY A 109 13.31 -34.51 -29.79
CA GLY A 109 13.78 -33.84 -31.01
C GLY A 109 14.13 -32.37 -30.80
N SER A 110 15.43 -32.10 -30.87
CA SER A 110 16.19 -30.84 -30.92
C SER A 110 15.53 -29.57 -31.50
N ASN A 111 15.75 -28.47 -30.77
CA ASN A 111 15.92 -27.06 -31.19
C ASN A 111 15.74 -26.72 -32.68
N GLN A 112 14.67 -25.99 -32.99
CA GLN A 112 14.70 -24.95 -34.02
C GLN A 112 13.98 -23.69 -33.52
N LYS A 113 14.66 -22.55 -33.70
CA LYS A 113 14.22 -21.19 -33.35
C LYS A 113 12.86 -20.89 -33.98
N ALA A 114 11.85 -20.60 -33.16
CA ALA A 114 10.64 -19.93 -33.62
C ALA A 114 10.94 -18.43 -33.69
N GLY A 115 11.03 -17.92 -34.92
CA GLY A 115 11.14 -16.49 -35.20
C GLY A 115 9.91 -15.71 -34.75
N ASP A 116 10.12 -14.41 -34.62
CA ASP A 116 9.14 -13.41 -34.25
C ASP A 116 7.91 -13.46 -35.17
N ALA A 117 6.86 -14.15 -34.72
CA ALA A 117 5.53 -14.04 -35.28
C ALA A 117 4.77 -12.98 -34.47
N GLU A 118 4.74 -11.76 -34.99
CA GLU A 118 3.81 -10.73 -34.52
C GLU A 118 2.38 -11.29 -34.57
N PRO A 119 1.60 -11.19 -33.47
CA PRO A 119 0.19 -11.48 -33.54
C PRO A 119 -0.51 -10.32 -34.26
N ASN A 120 -0.59 -10.43 -35.59
CA ASN A 120 -1.54 -9.67 -36.40
C ASN A 120 -2.96 -10.13 -36.05
N GLY A 121 -3.54 -9.48 -35.05
CA GLY A 121 -4.96 -9.54 -34.74
C GLY A 121 -5.38 -8.15 -34.29
N ASN A 122 -6.24 -7.50 -35.07
CA ASN A 122 -6.87 -6.24 -34.74
C ASN A 122 -7.46 -6.32 -33.32
N VAL A 123 -6.74 -5.77 -32.34
CA VAL A 123 -7.29 -5.52 -31.02
C VAL A 123 -8.26 -4.38 -31.21
N GLU A 124 -9.54 -4.72 -31.46
CA GLU A 124 -10.63 -3.76 -31.30
C GLU A 124 -10.41 -3.04 -29.97
N ASN A 125 -10.25 -1.71 -30.02
CA ASN A 125 -10.28 -0.85 -28.85
C ASN A 125 -11.67 -0.95 -28.22
N ARG A 126 -11.95 -2.06 -27.53
CA ARG A 126 -13.12 -2.20 -26.68
C ARG A 126 -12.86 -1.31 -25.49
N GLU A 127 -13.44 -0.14 -25.51
CA GLU A 127 -13.41 0.78 -24.38
C GLU A 127 -14.16 0.12 -23.22
N TYR A 128 -13.41 -0.50 -22.31
CA TYR A 128 -13.97 -1.18 -21.15
C TYR A 128 -14.38 -0.13 -20.11
N LEU A 129 -15.61 0.38 -20.24
CA LEU A 129 -16.17 1.28 -19.26
C LEU A 129 -16.65 0.50 -18.02
N PRO A 130 -16.32 0.96 -16.80
CA PRO A 130 -16.79 0.31 -15.59
C PRO A 130 -18.31 0.41 -15.48
N SER A 131 -18.94 -0.65 -14.95
CA SER A 131 -20.40 -0.69 -14.81
C SER A 131 -20.94 0.37 -13.84
N LYS A 132 -20.14 0.69 -12.82
CA LYS A 132 -20.48 1.70 -11.82
C LYS A 132 -19.22 2.24 -11.17
N ILE A 133 -19.11 3.56 -11.09
CA ILE A 133 -18.14 4.22 -10.21
C ILE A 133 -18.93 4.80 -9.04
N SER A 134 -18.45 4.63 -7.82
CA SER A 134 -19.10 5.18 -6.63
C SER A 134 -18.06 5.66 -5.63
N SER A 135 -18.44 6.61 -4.78
CA SER A 135 -17.67 6.97 -3.59
C SER A 135 -18.37 6.45 -2.36
N TYR A 136 -17.61 6.00 -1.38
CA TYR A 136 -18.15 5.61 -0.08
C TYR A 136 -18.64 6.77 0.78
N TYR A 137 -18.13 7.99 0.56
CA TYR A 137 -18.70 9.20 1.16
C TYR A 137 -19.97 9.67 0.42
N LYS A 138 -20.45 8.90 -0.56
CA LYS A 138 -21.63 9.18 -1.41
C LYS A 138 -21.53 10.47 -2.23
N ASP A 139 -20.45 11.23 -2.10
CA ASP A 139 -20.09 12.35 -2.96
C ASP A 139 -18.94 11.97 -3.89
N LEU A 140 -19.31 11.35 -5.02
CA LEU A 140 -18.34 10.97 -6.05
C LEU A 140 -17.71 12.21 -6.72
N LYS A 141 -18.45 13.31 -6.85
CA LYS A 141 -17.95 14.52 -7.51
C LYS A 141 -16.84 15.15 -6.69
N LYS A 142 -17.04 15.30 -5.37
CA LYS A 142 -16.00 15.76 -4.45
C LYS A 142 -14.81 14.82 -4.45
N ALA A 143 -15.03 13.50 -4.37
CA ALA A 143 -13.93 12.54 -4.39
C ALA A 143 -13.08 12.65 -5.67
N ILE A 144 -13.70 12.78 -6.85
CA ILE A 144 -12.99 12.97 -8.11
C ILE A 144 -12.26 14.32 -8.12
N SER A 145 -12.89 15.39 -7.62
CA SER A 145 -12.28 16.71 -7.50
C SER A 145 -11.01 16.65 -6.65
N ASP A 146 -11.08 16.03 -5.48
CA ASP A 146 -9.96 15.92 -4.54
C ASP A 146 -8.83 15.04 -5.10
N VAL A 147 -9.14 13.99 -5.85
CA VAL A 147 -8.12 13.21 -6.57
C VAL A 147 -7.41 14.07 -7.61
N LYS A 148 -8.16 14.86 -8.39
CA LYS A 148 -7.60 15.73 -9.44
C LYS A 148 -6.74 16.87 -8.87
N SER A 149 -7.22 17.52 -7.81
CA SER A 149 -6.51 18.62 -7.15
C SER A 149 -5.47 18.15 -6.13
N ARG A 150 -5.37 16.83 -5.89
CA ARG A 150 -4.52 16.23 -4.86
C ARG A 150 -4.83 16.80 -3.48
N SER A 151 -6.11 16.99 -3.17
CA SER A 151 -6.57 17.57 -1.92
C SER A 151 -6.84 16.51 -0.86
N ILE A 152 -6.60 16.83 0.41
CA ILE A 152 -6.84 15.97 1.57
C ILE A 152 -8.05 16.50 2.33
N ASP A 153 -9.11 15.70 2.38
CA ASP A 153 -10.31 16.00 3.18
C ASP A 153 -11.04 14.71 3.56
N THR A 154 -11.94 14.83 4.54
CA THR A 154 -12.78 13.74 5.06
C THR A 154 -14.08 14.30 5.65
N VAL A 155 -15.15 13.51 5.64
CA VAL A 155 -16.43 13.93 6.23
C VAL A 155 -16.42 13.83 7.76
N GLU A 156 -15.77 12.80 8.32
CA GLU A 156 -15.89 12.42 9.73
C GLU A 156 -14.50 12.16 10.34
N PRO A 157 -13.71 13.22 10.60
CA PRO A 157 -12.32 13.10 11.02
C PRO A 157 -12.12 12.37 12.36
N GLU A 158 -13.09 12.43 13.26
CA GLU A 158 -13.11 11.72 14.54
C GLU A 158 -13.32 10.21 14.40
N LYS A 159 -13.90 9.76 13.27
CA LYS A 159 -14.04 8.33 12.96
C LYS A 159 -12.80 7.73 12.35
N ILE A 160 -11.85 8.55 11.93
CA ILE A 160 -10.55 8.10 11.41
C ILE A 160 -9.77 7.38 12.52
N ARG A 161 -9.40 6.14 12.23
CA ARG A 161 -8.64 5.23 13.09
C ARG A 161 -7.58 4.49 12.26
N GLY A 162 -6.70 3.73 12.89
CA GLY A 162 -5.71 2.87 12.25
C GLY A 162 -4.56 3.63 11.59
N GLY A 163 -4.11 4.72 12.21
CA GLY A 163 -3.01 5.53 11.68
C GLY A 163 -3.41 6.50 10.56
N GLY A 164 -4.67 6.91 10.44
CA GLY A 164 -5.09 7.90 9.44
C GLY A 164 -4.39 9.25 9.56
N PHE A 165 -4.01 9.68 10.77
CA PHE A 165 -3.12 10.84 10.97
C PHE A 165 -1.73 10.63 10.33
N LEU A 166 -1.18 9.41 10.42
CA LEU A 166 0.06 9.05 9.72
C LEU A 166 -0.13 9.01 8.21
N LYS A 167 -1.31 8.58 7.75
CA LYS A 167 -1.67 8.64 6.33
C LYS A 167 -1.72 10.07 5.80
N TYR A 168 -2.25 11.01 6.59
CA TYR A 168 -2.23 12.43 6.26
C TYR A 168 -0.80 12.93 6.00
N ALA A 169 0.10 12.73 6.97
CA ALA A 169 1.51 13.12 6.83
C ALA A 169 2.16 12.46 5.60
N HIS A 170 1.84 11.20 5.33
CA HIS A 170 2.33 10.51 4.15
C HIS A 170 1.79 11.12 2.84
N LEU A 171 0.52 11.52 2.77
CA LEU A 171 -0.05 12.22 1.62
C LEU A 171 0.63 13.58 1.40
N LYS A 172 0.90 14.34 2.46
CA LYS A 172 1.65 15.61 2.39
C LYS A 172 3.04 15.41 1.76
N THR A 173 3.79 14.38 2.17
CA THR A 173 5.08 14.09 1.53
C THR A 173 5.02 13.73 0.05
N LYS A 174 3.85 13.28 -0.42
CA LYS A 174 3.59 13.01 -1.84
C LYS A 174 3.21 14.26 -2.60
N GLY A 175 2.95 15.39 -1.94
CA GLY A 175 2.53 16.65 -2.56
C GLY A 175 1.01 16.82 -2.64
N PHE A 176 0.28 16.16 -1.74
CA PHE A 176 -1.13 16.50 -1.53
C PHE A 176 -1.25 17.77 -0.68
N VAL A 177 -2.30 18.53 -0.91
CA VAL A 177 -2.57 19.82 -0.26
C VAL A 177 -3.80 19.74 0.63
N ASP A 178 -3.93 20.65 1.58
CA ASP A 178 -5.05 20.67 2.51
C ASP A 178 -6.28 21.23 1.78
N ALA A 179 -7.44 20.60 1.92
CA ALA A 179 -8.69 21.15 1.35
C ALA A 179 -9.27 22.31 2.18
N ARG A 180 -8.84 22.38 3.44
CA ARG A 180 -9.32 23.30 4.47
C ARG A 180 -8.19 24.21 4.90
N GLU A 181 -8.56 25.41 5.34
CA GLU A 181 -7.63 26.41 5.86
C GLU A 181 -8.10 26.94 7.22
N GLY A 182 -7.21 27.64 7.94
CA GLY A 182 -7.53 28.29 9.21
C GLY A 182 -8.17 27.36 10.24
N SER A 183 -9.29 27.80 10.83
CA SER A 183 -10.00 27.07 11.89
C SER A 183 -10.51 25.69 11.44
N ASP A 184 -10.88 25.55 10.18
CA ASP A 184 -11.48 24.29 9.68
C ASP A 184 -10.43 23.19 9.54
N LEU A 185 -9.20 23.58 9.23
CA LEU A 185 -8.04 22.69 9.22
C LEU A 185 -7.66 22.28 10.65
N GLU A 186 -7.71 23.20 11.61
CA GLU A 186 -7.49 22.86 13.02
C GLU A 186 -8.54 21.85 13.52
N GLN A 187 -9.81 22.02 13.18
CA GLN A 187 -10.87 21.09 13.56
C GLN A 187 -10.67 19.70 12.92
N LEU A 188 -10.24 19.66 11.66
CA LEU A 188 -9.87 18.41 10.97
C LEU A 188 -8.77 17.67 11.75
N PHE A 189 -7.69 18.36 12.09
CA PHE A 189 -6.61 17.76 12.89
C PHE A 189 -7.09 17.34 14.27
N GLU A 190 -7.86 18.16 14.97
CA GLU A 190 -8.39 17.82 16.29
C GLU A 190 -9.22 16.54 16.28
N GLY A 191 -10.06 16.34 15.25
CA GLY A 191 -10.83 15.12 15.05
C GLY A 191 -9.93 13.90 14.82
N MET A 192 -9.00 14.00 13.86
CA MET A 192 -8.07 12.91 13.52
C MET A 192 -7.19 12.49 14.70
N VAL A 193 -6.72 13.47 15.47
CA VAL A 193 -5.83 13.27 16.63
C VAL A 193 -6.60 12.67 17.79
N SER A 194 -7.86 13.05 17.99
CA SER A 194 -8.74 12.45 18.99
C SER A 194 -8.88 10.94 18.76
N GLY A 195 -9.14 10.52 17.51
CA GLY A 195 -9.19 9.11 17.13
C GLY A 195 -7.85 8.38 17.34
N PHE A 196 -6.74 9.03 16.96
CA PHE A 196 -5.39 8.47 17.06
C PHE A 196 -4.88 8.30 18.51
N ARG A 197 -5.29 9.18 19.43
CA ARG A 197 -4.87 9.13 20.85
C ARG A 197 -5.25 7.81 21.53
N GLN A 198 -6.41 7.25 21.20
CA GLN A 198 -6.84 5.97 21.77
C GLN A 198 -5.89 4.84 21.35
N GLU A 199 -5.44 4.85 20.10
CA GLU A 199 -4.51 3.84 19.58
C GLU A 199 -3.12 3.94 20.19
N LEU A 200 -2.64 5.16 20.47
CA LEU A 200 -1.35 5.37 21.12
C LEU A 200 -1.29 4.88 22.56
N LYS A 201 -2.43 4.78 23.25
CA LYS A 201 -2.54 4.29 24.63
C LYS A 201 -2.73 2.77 24.69
N ASP A 202 -3.55 2.22 23.81
CA ASP A 202 -3.98 0.82 23.90
C ASP A 202 -3.01 -0.17 23.22
N SER A 203 -2.07 0.30 22.38
CA SER A 203 -1.25 -0.60 21.57
C SER A 203 -0.06 -1.20 22.35
N LYS A 204 0.01 -2.53 22.41
CA LYS A 204 1.22 -3.28 22.83
C LYS A 204 2.44 -3.07 21.91
N GLN A 205 2.25 -2.52 20.70
CA GLN A 205 3.28 -2.30 19.69
C GLN A 205 3.27 -0.85 19.20
N ASP A 206 4.44 -0.27 18.89
CA ASP A 206 4.54 1.10 18.38
C ASP A 206 3.89 1.24 16.99
N VAL A 207 2.72 1.89 16.96
CA VAL A 207 1.92 2.14 15.75
C VAL A 207 2.73 2.87 14.67
N LEU A 208 3.59 3.81 15.04
CA LEU A 208 4.41 4.56 14.09
C LEU A 208 5.49 3.66 13.48
N SER A 209 6.18 2.86 14.30
CA SER A 209 7.14 1.87 13.80
C SER A 209 6.50 0.87 12.84
N GLN A 210 5.29 0.40 13.16
CA GLN A 210 4.55 -0.54 12.30
C GLN A 210 4.14 0.12 10.99
N TYR A 211 3.69 1.38 11.04
CA TYR A 211 3.35 2.15 9.86
C TYR A 211 4.56 2.32 8.93
N VAL A 212 5.71 2.72 9.46
CA VAL A 212 6.95 2.85 8.67
C VAL A 212 7.34 1.53 8.01
N ARG A 213 7.23 0.41 8.72
CA ARG A 213 7.55 -0.92 8.19
C ARG A 213 6.62 -1.37 7.06
N ASN A 214 5.33 -1.04 7.17
CA ASN A 214 4.32 -1.48 6.21
C ASN A 214 4.30 -0.60 4.95
N HIS A 215 4.54 0.70 5.09
CA HIS A 215 4.34 1.67 4.02
C HIS A 215 5.61 2.10 3.28
N PHE A 216 6.80 1.76 3.80
CA PHE A 216 8.07 2.12 3.19
C PHE A 216 8.91 0.87 2.94
N GLU A 217 9.64 0.87 1.83
CA GLU A 217 10.63 -0.17 1.55
C GLU A 217 11.77 -0.13 2.58
N PRO A 218 12.37 -1.29 2.94
CA PRO A 218 13.38 -1.38 3.98
C PRO A 218 14.55 -0.39 3.81
N HIS A 219 15.02 -0.18 2.57
CA HIS A 219 16.21 0.64 2.27
C HIS A 219 15.89 1.99 1.65
N HIS A 220 14.61 2.37 1.55
CA HIS A 220 14.23 3.66 0.95
C HIS A 220 14.25 4.81 1.97
N PHE A 221 15.44 5.05 2.54
CA PHE A 221 15.67 6.00 3.62
C PHE A 221 15.21 7.43 3.34
N PRO A 222 15.42 8.03 2.14
CA PRO A 222 14.99 9.41 1.88
C PRO A 222 13.48 9.62 2.06
N LYS A 223 12.64 8.70 1.59
CA LYS A 223 11.17 8.80 1.80
C LYS A 223 10.80 8.66 3.27
N LYS A 224 11.47 7.77 4.02
CA LYS A 224 11.24 7.60 5.46
C LYS A 224 11.56 8.88 6.22
N PHE A 225 12.72 9.51 5.96
CA PHE A 225 13.10 10.75 6.63
C PHE A 225 12.16 11.90 6.26
N LYS A 226 11.82 12.05 4.97
CA LYS A 226 10.83 13.05 4.53
C LYS A 226 9.50 12.90 5.28
N PHE A 227 9.04 11.66 5.47
CA PHE A 227 7.83 11.35 6.23
C PHE A 227 7.94 11.72 7.71
N LEU A 228 9.06 11.42 8.36
CA LEU A 228 9.28 11.75 9.77
C LEU A 228 9.36 13.26 10.00
N GLU A 229 9.99 14.01 9.10
CA GLU A 229 10.04 15.48 9.17
C GLU A 229 8.66 16.12 8.98
N GLU A 230 7.88 15.63 8.01
CA GLU A 230 6.50 16.09 7.82
C GLU A 230 5.64 15.81 9.06
N LEU A 231 5.77 14.61 9.63
CA LEU A 231 5.05 14.24 10.84
C LEU A 231 5.46 15.09 12.05
N LYS A 232 6.74 15.47 12.13
CA LYS A 232 7.27 16.38 13.16
C LYS A 232 6.72 17.80 13.00
N SER A 233 6.56 18.28 11.78
CA SER A 233 5.91 19.57 11.49
C SER A 233 4.46 19.58 11.98
N LEU A 234 3.71 18.51 11.68
CA LEU A 234 2.31 18.35 12.12
C LEU A 234 2.14 18.15 13.63
N CYS A 235 3.22 17.87 14.39
CA CYS A 235 3.15 17.74 15.84
C CYS A 235 2.79 19.05 16.57
N SER A 236 2.90 20.22 15.92
CA SER A 236 2.41 21.50 16.48
C SER A 236 0.90 21.44 16.76
N HIS A 237 0.13 20.80 15.89
CA HIS A 237 -1.33 20.64 16.04
C HIS A 237 -1.72 19.64 17.15
N LEU A 238 -0.75 18.96 17.78
CA LEU A 238 -0.99 17.95 18.81
C LEU A 238 -0.96 18.50 20.25
N GLU A 239 -0.67 19.80 20.43
CA GLU A 239 -0.51 20.44 21.75
C GLU A 239 -1.77 20.29 22.62
N LYS A 240 -2.94 20.62 22.07
CA LYS A 240 -4.23 20.64 22.78
C LYS A 240 -4.65 19.27 23.34
N ARG A 241 -4.00 18.17 22.93
CA ARG A 241 -4.35 16.79 23.35
C ARG A 241 -3.27 16.12 24.22
N GLY A 242 -2.16 16.80 24.49
CA GLY A 242 -1.09 16.31 25.36
C GLY A 242 -0.38 15.05 24.84
N ILE A 243 -0.39 14.82 23.52
CA ILE A 243 0.31 13.68 22.90
C ILE A 243 1.55 14.09 22.12
N LYS A 244 1.81 15.41 22.00
CA LYS A 244 2.91 15.99 21.24
C LYS A 244 4.26 15.39 21.64
N ASP A 245 4.59 15.38 22.94
CA ASP A 245 5.90 14.93 23.41
C ASP A 245 6.08 13.43 23.20
N ALA A 246 5.07 12.63 23.53
CA ALA A 246 5.07 11.20 23.27
C ALA A 246 5.28 10.88 21.77
N MET A 247 4.69 11.68 20.89
CA MET A 247 4.86 11.54 19.45
C MET A 247 6.27 11.94 19.00
N LYS A 248 6.78 13.08 19.46
CA LYS A 248 8.15 13.55 19.17
C LYS A 248 9.20 12.53 19.59
N THR A 249 9.10 11.98 20.81
CA THR A 249 10.02 10.95 21.29
C THR A 249 10.01 9.71 20.38
N ARG A 250 8.82 9.26 19.93
CA ARG A 250 8.72 8.13 19.00
C ARG A 250 9.33 8.45 17.63
N ILE A 251 9.09 9.65 17.09
CA ILE A 251 9.69 10.12 15.83
C ILE A 251 11.21 10.10 15.92
N GLU A 252 11.78 10.68 16.98
CA GLU A 252 13.24 10.75 17.18
C GLU A 252 13.86 9.36 17.35
N ARG A 253 13.19 8.46 18.08
CA ARG A 253 13.63 7.07 18.23
C ARG A 253 13.71 6.37 16.87
N ILE A 254 12.66 6.46 16.06
CA ILE A 254 12.62 5.84 14.72
C ILE A 254 13.63 6.49 13.78
N HIS A 255 13.78 7.81 13.84
CA HIS A 255 14.79 8.52 13.05
C HIS A 255 16.20 8.00 13.34
N LYS A 256 16.57 7.82 14.62
CA LYS A 256 17.85 7.23 15.03
C LYS A 256 18.01 5.78 14.56
N GLU A 257 16.95 4.98 14.63
CA GLU A 257 16.96 3.60 14.14
C GLU A 257 17.18 3.52 12.63
N GLU A 258 16.49 4.33 11.85
CA GLU A 258 16.64 4.37 10.39
C GLU A 258 18.01 4.93 9.96
N LEU A 259 18.57 5.90 10.68
CA LEU A 259 19.96 6.35 10.48
C LEU A 259 20.97 5.21 10.69
N ARG A 260 20.81 4.40 11.74
CA ARG A 260 21.67 3.23 11.99
C ARG A 260 21.56 2.21 10.86
N LYS A 261 20.33 1.88 10.43
CA LYS A 261 20.10 0.97 9.30
C LYS A 261 20.73 1.49 8.00
N MET A 262 20.63 2.80 7.74
CA MET A 262 21.26 3.44 6.58
C MET A 262 22.78 3.35 6.63
N ALA A 263 23.39 3.58 7.80
CA ALA A 263 24.84 3.46 7.98
C ALA A 263 25.33 2.03 7.74
N ILE A 264 24.63 1.02 8.29
CA ILE A 264 24.92 -0.40 8.06
C ILE A 264 24.78 -0.75 6.58
N PHE A 265 23.68 -0.33 5.94
CA PHE A 265 23.44 -0.57 4.52
C PHE A 265 24.54 0.06 3.64
N ARG A 266 24.97 1.29 3.95
CA ARG A 266 26.08 1.95 3.26
C ARG A 266 27.41 1.20 3.45
N ALA A 267 27.69 0.73 4.68
CA ALA A 267 28.91 -0.03 4.95
C ALA A 267 28.94 -1.37 4.20
N ALA A 268 27.81 -2.08 4.14
CA ALA A 268 27.68 -3.36 3.44
C ALA A 268 27.78 -3.24 1.90
N ASN A 269 27.41 -2.08 1.34
CA ASN A 269 27.43 -1.81 -0.09
C ASN A 269 28.60 -0.93 -0.56
N ARG A 270 29.61 -0.72 0.29
CA ARG A 270 30.88 -0.13 -0.18
C ARG A 270 31.59 -1.16 -1.05
N HIS A 271 31.56 -0.96 -2.37
CA HIS A 271 32.62 -1.50 -3.22
C HIS A 271 33.97 -0.93 -2.75
N PRO A 272 35.05 -1.73 -2.68
CA PRO A 272 36.37 -1.21 -2.36
C PRO A 272 36.81 -0.27 -3.49
N ILE A 273 36.63 1.04 -3.28
CA ILE A 273 37.25 2.05 -4.12
C ILE A 273 38.72 2.10 -3.70
N VAL A 274 39.59 1.51 -4.51
CA VAL A 274 41.01 1.88 -4.52
C VAL A 274 41.05 3.31 -5.05
N LEU A 275 41.19 4.29 -4.16
CA LEU A 275 41.46 5.67 -4.57
C LEU A 275 42.96 5.77 -4.91
N PRO A 276 43.33 6.22 -6.12
CA PRO A 276 44.67 6.72 -6.33
C PRO A 276 44.82 8.00 -5.51
N LEU A 277 45.90 8.08 -4.73
CA LEU A 277 46.35 9.32 -4.10
C LEU A 277 46.61 10.35 -5.20
N LEU A 278 45.76 11.37 -5.27
CA LEU A 278 46.06 12.61 -5.97
C LEU A 278 45.83 13.75 -4.97
N ASP A 279 46.95 14.27 -4.49
CA ASP A 279 47.04 15.62 -3.96
C ASP A 279 46.53 16.60 -5.02
N PHE A 280 45.72 17.59 -4.62
CA PHE A 280 45.93 19.03 -4.88
C PHE A 280 44.70 19.87 -4.49
N GLU A 281 44.98 20.83 -3.60
CA GLU A 281 44.49 22.21 -3.49
C GLU A 281 43.00 22.58 -3.45
N TYR A 282 42.70 23.38 -2.42
CA TYR A 282 41.50 24.18 -2.21
C TYR A 282 41.28 25.19 -3.36
N CYS A 283 40.06 25.24 -3.88
CA CYS A 283 39.50 26.48 -4.42
C CYS A 283 38.00 26.61 -4.11
N SER A 284 37.68 27.73 -3.48
CA SER A 284 36.35 28.24 -3.17
C SER A 284 35.65 28.73 -4.44
N ASN A 285 34.45 28.22 -4.74
CA ASN A 285 33.27 28.99 -5.20
C ASN A 285 32.15 28.05 -5.67
N GLY A 286 30.93 28.57 -5.62
CA GLY A 286 29.68 27.81 -5.57
C GLY A 286 29.37 26.94 -6.78
N ALA A 287 28.77 25.79 -6.49
CA ALA A 287 27.67 25.18 -7.23
C ALA A 287 27.19 23.95 -6.46
N HIS A 288 25.87 23.84 -6.28
CA HIS A 288 25.19 22.62 -5.87
C HIS A 288 25.63 21.42 -6.75
N PRO A 289 25.89 20.24 -6.17
CA PRO A 289 25.74 19.00 -6.90
C PRO A 289 24.50 18.26 -6.40
N PHE A 290 23.51 18.21 -7.30
CA PHE A 290 22.61 17.08 -7.42
C PHE A 290 23.40 15.77 -7.30
N PHE A 291 22.99 14.87 -6.40
CA PHE A 291 23.33 13.46 -6.50
C PHE A 291 22.03 12.67 -6.71
N PRO A 292 21.82 12.05 -7.88
CA PRO A 292 20.71 11.15 -8.10
C PRO A 292 20.94 9.84 -7.34
N TYR A 293 19.85 9.36 -6.75
CA TYR A 293 19.60 8.02 -6.22
C TYR A 293 20.64 6.91 -6.50
N LEU A 294 21.24 6.41 -5.41
CA LEU A 294 21.52 4.99 -5.15
C LEU A 294 21.23 4.69 -3.67
#